data_AF-A0A2D5KC96-F1
#
_entry.id   AF-A0A2D5KC96-F1
#
_cell.length_a   1.000
_cell.length_b   1.000
_cell.length_c   1.000
_cell.angle_alpha   90.00
_cell.angle_beta   90.00
_cell.angle_gamma   90.00
#
_symmetry.space_group_name_H-M   'P 1'
#
loop_
_entity.id
_entity.type
_entity.pdbx_description
1 polymer ?
#
loop_
_entity_poly.entity_id
_entity_poly.type
_entity_poly.pdbx_seq_one_letter_code
_entity_poly.pdbx_strand_id
1 'polypeptide(L)'
;MKTAEKNTTTNCLLVLVNCFAEHGSDSSMLKTDFWAIKSKIEKKYKVNLRPEDILQGEEASWEVVRDRMEEYLHLSYLRPGSLKVFYYSPVSDFFNEFNHDQNLINFYDCSVNKEQWRDLVNCFPESFKLSFEKIEICEPSSVNNIPMNLKSSAHYSLLKQTA
;
A
#
# COMPACT_ATOMS: atom_id res chain seq x y z
N MET A 1 -14.00 10.17 39.70
CA MET A 1 -14.57 9.81 38.38
C MET A 1 -13.49 9.06 37.62
N LYS A 2 -13.69 7.76 37.35
CA LYS A 2 -12.81 7.00 36.46
C LYS A 2 -13.22 7.37 35.03
N THR A 3 -12.35 8.07 34.31
CA THR A 3 -12.51 8.30 32.87
C THR A 3 -12.63 6.94 32.19
N ALA A 4 -13.78 6.67 31.58
CA ALA A 4 -13.94 5.52 30.71
C ALA A 4 -12.86 5.62 29.63
N GLU A 5 -11.93 4.67 29.59
CA GLU A 5 -11.09 4.43 28.43
C GLU A 5 -12.06 4.20 27.27
N LYS A 6 -12.27 5.23 26.44
CA LYS A 6 -13.09 5.10 25.24
C LYS A 6 -12.45 3.99 24.42
N ASN A 7 -13.22 2.93 24.15
CA ASN A 7 -12.89 1.93 23.15
C ASN A 7 -12.69 2.63 21.79
N THR A 8 -11.49 3.13 21.53
CA THR A 8 -11.14 3.72 20.24
C THR A 8 -10.93 2.59 19.25
N THR A 9 -11.82 2.47 18.28
CA THR A 9 -11.71 1.47 17.22
C THR A 9 -10.47 1.75 16.37
N THR A 10 -9.64 0.72 16.20
CA THR A 10 -8.51 0.76 15.25
C THR A 10 -8.95 0.06 13.97
N ASN A 11 -9.09 0.84 12.90
CA ASN A 11 -9.31 0.32 11.56
C ASN A 11 -7.96 0.00 10.92
N CYS A 12 -7.95 -0.94 9.98
CA CYS A 12 -6.74 -1.37 9.31
C CYS A 12 -6.99 -1.42 7.81
N LEU A 13 -6.02 -0.99 7.01
CA LEU A 13 -6.01 -1.09 5.55
C LEU A 13 -4.72 -1.81 5.15
N LEU A 14 -4.81 -2.87 4.35
CA LEU A 14 -3.66 -3.56 3.77
C LEU A 14 -3.61 -3.28 2.27
N VAL A 15 -2.53 -2.68 1.81
CA VAL A 15 -2.22 -2.46 0.40
C VAL A 15 -1.10 -3.41 0.00
N LEU A 16 -1.38 -4.29 -0.96
CA LEU A 16 -0.45 -5.31 -1.44
C LEU A 16 -0.20 -5.16 -2.94
N VAL A 17 1.03 -4.79 -3.29
CA VAL A 17 1.44 -4.54 -4.67
C VAL A 17 2.46 -5.61 -5.07
N ASN A 18 1.96 -6.72 -5.63
CA ASN A 18 2.78 -7.85 -6.06
C ASN A 18 3.05 -7.89 -7.57
N CYS A 19 2.35 -7.08 -8.37
CA CYS A 19 2.57 -6.90 -9.79
C CYS A 19 2.11 -5.50 -10.24
N PHE A 20 2.48 -5.13 -11.47
CA PHE A 20 2.05 -3.89 -12.11
C PHE A 20 1.19 -4.21 -13.34
N ALA A 21 0.27 -3.31 -13.69
CA ALA A 21 -0.60 -3.41 -14.84
C ALA A 21 0.16 -3.70 -16.15
N GLU A 22 1.33 -3.08 -16.33
CA GLU A 22 2.17 -3.23 -17.53
C GLU A 22 2.74 -4.64 -17.73
N HIS A 23 2.76 -5.46 -16.68
CA HIS A 23 3.26 -6.84 -16.74
C HIS A 23 2.16 -7.88 -16.88
N GLY A 24 0.90 -7.41 -16.97
CA GLY A 24 -0.28 -8.27 -17.10
C GLY A 24 -0.46 -9.21 -15.91
N SER A 25 -1.56 -9.96 -15.95
CA SER A 25 -1.86 -11.05 -15.02
C SER A 25 -0.92 -12.26 -15.18
N ASP A 26 0.32 -12.07 -15.64
CA ASP A 26 1.34 -13.10 -15.68
C ASP A 26 1.82 -13.32 -14.24
N SER A 27 0.97 -14.00 -13.48
CA SER A 27 1.02 -14.27 -12.03
C SER A 27 2.23 -15.10 -11.60
N SER A 28 3.24 -15.23 -12.46
CA SER A 28 4.45 -15.99 -12.26
C SER A 28 5.58 -15.15 -11.66
N MET A 29 5.52 -13.81 -11.73
CA MET A 29 6.65 -12.98 -11.28
C MET A 29 6.90 -13.08 -9.77
N LEU A 30 5.86 -13.18 -8.94
CA LEU A 30 5.99 -13.41 -7.50
C LEU A 30 4.77 -14.18 -6.97
N LYS A 31 4.94 -15.46 -6.62
CA LYS A 31 3.94 -16.23 -5.87
C LYS A 31 3.95 -15.75 -4.41
N THR A 32 3.34 -14.61 -4.16
CA THR A 32 3.16 -14.12 -2.80
C THR A 32 2.01 -14.88 -2.13
N ASP A 33 2.30 -15.60 -1.04
CA ASP A 33 1.26 -16.22 -0.22
C ASP A 33 0.55 -15.15 0.61
N PHE A 34 -0.51 -14.60 0.02
CA PHE A 34 -1.38 -13.59 0.62
C PHE A 34 -1.82 -13.93 2.05
N TRP A 35 -2.27 -15.17 2.26
CA TRP A 35 -2.81 -15.59 3.55
C TRP A 35 -1.71 -15.67 4.61
N ALA A 36 -0.50 -16.06 4.22
CA ALA A 36 0.65 -16.02 5.09
C ALA A 36 1.01 -14.57 5.47
N ILE A 37 0.94 -13.62 4.54
CA ILE A 37 1.20 -12.19 4.82
C ILE A 37 0.16 -11.62 5.77
N LYS A 38 -1.13 -11.79 5.45
CA LYS A 38 -2.24 -11.35 6.32
C LYS A 38 -2.06 -11.89 7.74
N SER A 39 -1.84 -13.20 7.87
CA SER A 39 -1.64 -13.86 9.16
C SER A 39 -0.44 -13.31 9.93
N LYS A 40 0.69 -13.05 9.25
CA LYS A 40 1.88 -12.43 9.86
C LYS A 40 1.57 -11.03 10.40
N ILE A 41 0.85 -10.20 9.64
CA ILE A 41 0.49 -8.84 10.05
C ILE A 41 -0.47 -8.88 11.25
N GLU A 42 -1.54 -9.67 11.16
CA GLU A 42 -2.52 -9.81 12.24
C GLU A 42 -1.87 -10.29 13.53
N LYS A 43 -0.99 -11.29 13.46
CA LYS A 43 -0.26 -11.81 14.62
C LYS A 43 0.74 -10.79 15.19
N LYS A 44 1.52 -10.11 14.35
CA LYS A 44 2.56 -9.16 14.79
C LYS A 44 1.94 -7.92 15.44
N TYR A 45 0.90 -7.37 14.82
CA TYR A 45 0.31 -6.11 15.27
C TYR A 45 -0.94 -6.29 16.13
N LYS A 46 -1.39 -7.53 16.35
CA LYS A 46 -2.61 -7.86 17.11
C LYS A 46 -3.84 -7.13 16.55
N VAL A 47 -3.95 -7.12 15.23
CA VAL A 47 -5.05 -6.48 14.48
C VAL A 47 -5.92 -7.53 13.81
N ASN A 48 -7.13 -7.11 13.42
CA ASN A 48 -8.02 -7.91 12.58
C ASN A 48 -8.18 -7.20 11.23
N LEU A 49 -7.68 -7.80 10.16
CA LEU A 49 -7.83 -7.28 8.80
C LEU A 49 -9.11 -7.84 8.20
N ARG A 50 -10.07 -6.96 7.97
CA ARG A 50 -11.34 -7.31 7.32
C ARG A 50 -11.11 -7.50 5.82
N PRO A 51 -11.76 -8.47 5.16
CA PRO A 51 -11.56 -8.73 3.73
C PRO A 51 -11.72 -7.49 2.85
N GLU A 52 -12.68 -6.63 3.17
CA GLU A 52 -12.95 -5.40 2.40
C GLU A 52 -11.80 -4.39 2.47
N ASP A 53 -10.96 -4.43 3.50
CA ASP A 53 -9.85 -3.49 3.69
C ASP A 53 -8.50 -4.07 3.21
N ILE A 54 -8.56 -5.06 2.33
CA ILE A 54 -7.38 -5.69 1.79
C ILE A 54 -7.39 -5.50 0.28
N LEU A 55 -6.51 -4.63 -0.19
CA LEU A 55 -6.39 -4.21 -1.57
C LEU A 55 -5.18 -4.91 -2.18
N GLN A 56 -5.40 -5.72 -3.22
CA GLN A 56 -4.36 -6.52 -3.89
C GLN A 56 -4.57 -6.56 -5.40
N GLY A 57 -3.48 -6.77 -6.16
CA GLY A 57 -3.55 -6.78 -7.62
C GLY A 57 -4.16 -5.47 -8.15
N GLU A 58 -5.16 -5.56 -9.03
CA GLU A 58 -5.85 -4.40 -9.58
C GLU A 58 -6.49 -3.49 -8.52
N GLU A 59 -6.93 -4.04 -7.39
CA GLU A 59 -7.52 -3.26 -6.28
C GLU A 59 -6.46 -2.44 -5.52
N ALA A 60 -5.18 -2.78 -5.67
CA ALA A 60 -4.08 -1.97 -5.14
C ALA A 60 -3.66 -0.85 -6.11
N SER A 61 -4.55 -0.43 -7.01
CA SER A 61 -4.42 0.78 -7.81
C SER A 61 -4.56 2.03 -6.94
N TRP A 62 -3.92 3.12 -7.36
CA TRP A 62 -3.92 4.36 -6.57
C TRP A 62 -5.32 4.92 -6.37
N GLU A 63 -6.16 4.89 -7.41
CA GLU A 63 -7.55 5.38 -7.32
C GLU A 63 -8.35 4.62 -6.25
N VAL A 64 -8.31 3.28 -6.27
CA VAL A 64 -9.03 2.45 -5.29
C VAL A 64 -8.50 2.65 -3.87
N VAL A 65 -7.17 2.74 -3.71
CA VAL A 65 -6.55 3.01 -2.41
C VAL A 65 -6.95 4.39 -1.88
N ARG A 66 -6.92 5.42 -2.73
CA ARG A 66 -7.31 6.78 -2.37
C ARG A 66 -8.78 6.83 -1.95
N ASP A 67 -9.67 6.25 -2.74
CA ASP A 67 -11.11 6.23 -2.44
C ASP A 67 -11.38 5.54 -1.09
N ARG A 68 -10.70 4.42 -0.82
CA ARG A 68 -10.82 3.75 0.48
C ARG A 68 -10.25 4.59 1.64
N MET A 69 -9.15 5.30 1.43
CA MET A 69 -8.62 6.25 2.41
C MET A 69 -9.59 7.41 2.66
N GLU A 70 -10.28 7.89 1.63
CA GLU A 70 -11.31 8.93 1.75
C GLU A 70 -12.52 8.43 2.54
N GLU A 71 -12.96 7.19 2.39
CA GLU A 71 -14.01 6.61 3.25
C GLU A 71 -13.62 6.68 4.74
N TYR A 72 -12.36 6.38 5.07
CA TYR A 72 -11.85 6.49 6.43
C TYR A 72 -11.71 7.94 6.91
N LEU A 73 -11.37 8.85 6.00
CA LEU A 73 -11.38 10.28 6.29
C LEU A 73 -12.80 10.75 6.65
N HIS A 74 -13.83 10.36 5.90
CA HIS A 74 -15.22 10.68 6.24
C HIS A 74 -15.60 10.09 7.61
N LEU A 75 -15.22 8.85 7.88
CA LEU A 75 -15.45 8.19 9.17
C LEU A 75 -14.77 8.93 10.33
N SER A 76 -13.61 9.53 10.09
CA SER A 76 -12.83 10.25 11.09
C SER A 76 -13.52 11.49 11.65
N TYR A 77 -14.37 12.14 10.86
CA TYR A 77 -15.19 13.28 11.31
C TYR A 77 -16.39 12.85 12.14
N LEU A 78 -16.84 11.60 12.01
CA LEU A 78 -17.99 11.08 12.73
C LEU A 78 -17.63 10.53 14.11
N ARG A 79 -16.42 9.98 14.28
CA ARG A 79 -16.00 9.38 15.54
C ARG A 79 -14.48 9.38 15.76
N PRO A 80 -14.01 9.49 17.02
CA PRO A 80 -12.62 9.23 17.35
C PRO A 80 -12.23 7.79 17.00
N GLY A 81 -10.98 7.62 16.59
CA GLY A 81 -10.47 6.30 16.22
C GLY A 81 -9.05 6.37 15.68
N SER A 82 -8.66 5.29 15.01
CA SER A 82 -7.41 5.25 14.27
C SER A 82 -7.55 4.46 12.98
N LEU A 83 -6.67 4.74 12.04
CA LEU A 83 -6.43 3.94 10.86
C LEU A 83 -4.95 3.57 10.81
N LYS A 84 -4.68 2.27 10.65
CA LYS A 84 -3.34 1.75 10.41
C LYS A 84 -3.26 1.19 8.99
N VAL A 85 -2.46 1.82 8.16
CA VAL A 85 -2.20 1.38 6.79
C VAL A 85 -0.95 0.51 6.78
N PHE A 86 -1.09 -0.72 6.33
CA PHE A 86 -0.01 -1.66 6.08
C PHE A 86 0.26 -1.70 4.58
N TYR A 87 1.50 -1.44 4.19
CA TYR A 87 1.91 -1.46 2.79
C TYR A 87 2.95 -2.55 2.57
N TYR A 88 2.67 -3.48 1.65
CA TYR A 88 3.61 -4.53 1.26
C TYR A 88 3.79 -4.53 -0.26
N SER A 89 5.04 -4.40 -0.70
CA SER A 89 5.37 -4.40 -2.12
C SER A 89 6.73 -5.07 -2.35
N PRO A 90 6.78 -6.37 -2.67
CA PRO A 90 8.03 -7.07 -2.92
C PRO A 90 8.73 -6.60 -4.20
N VAL A 91 8.03 -5.87 -5.05
CA VAL A 91 8.54 -5.25 -6.27
C VAL A 91 8.99 -3.79 -6.08
N SER A 92 8.77 -3.18 -4.91
CA SER A 92 9.02 -1.73 -4.76
C SER A 92 10.48 -1.37 -4.93
N ASP A 93 11.36 -2.21 -4.38
CA ASP A 93 12.78 -1.91 -4.32
C ASP A 93 13.41 -2.04 -5.70
N PHE A 94 12.96 -3.02 -6.50
CA PHE A 94 13.32 -3.14 -7.91
C PHE A 94 12.94 -1.86 -8.69
N PHE A 95 11.70 -1.42 -8.63
CA PHE A 95 11.27 -0.24 -9.39
C PHE A 95 11.93 1.07 -8.91
N ASN A 96 12.15 1.22 -7.61
CA ASN A 96 12.80 2.41 -7.06
C ASN A 96 14.30 2.46 -7.42
N GLU A 97 14.96 1.31 -7.53
CA GLU A 97 16.33 1.23 -8.07
C GLU A 97 16.39 1.63 -9.54
N PHE A 98 15.44 1.17 -10.37
CA PHE A 98 15.37 1.52 -11.79
C PHE A 98 15.03 3.00 -12.03
N ASN A 99 14.15 3.59 -11.22
CA ASN A 99 13.73 4.98 -11.35
C ASN A 99 14.67 5.97 -10.65
N HIS A 100 15.65 5.49 -9.88
CA HIS A 100 16.54 6.30 -9.03
C HIS A 100 15.80 7.28 -8.09
N ASP A 101 14.52 7.04 -7.81
CA ASP A 101 13.69 7.91 -6.99
C ASP A 101 13.09 7.14 -5.81
N GLN A 102 13.66 7.39 -4.63
CA GLN A 102 13.21 6.80 -3.37
C GLN A 102 11.97 7.50 -2.79
N ASN A 103 11.48 8.58 -3.42
CA ASN A 103 10.29 9.32 -2.98
C ASN A 103 8.99 8.79 -3.57
N LEU A 104 9.04 7.69 -4.32
CA LEU A 104 7.86 7.06 -4.90
C LEU A 104 7.29 5.95 -4.00
N ILE A 105 5.96 5.90 -3.96
CA ILE A 105 5.17 4.77 -3.48
C ILE A 105 4.54 4.15 -4.72
N ASN A 106 4.72 2.85 -4.88
CA ASN A 106 4.27 2.14 -6.06
C ASN A 106 2.89 1.53 -5.80
N PHE A 107 2.00 1.64 -6.78
CA PHE A 107 0.68 1.04 -6.82
C PHE A 107 0.58 0.17 -8.07
N TYR A 108 -0.49 -0.61 -8.18
CA TYR A 108 -0.67 -1.53 -9.31
C TYR A 108 -0.59 -0.82 -10.68
N ASP A 109 -1.19 0.35 -10.79
CA ASP A 109 -1.36 1.10 -12.03
C ASP A 109 -0.34 2.24 -12.22
N CYS A 110 0.20 2.79 -11.12
CA CYS A 110 1.08 3.95 -11.17
C CYS A 110 2.02 4.05 -9.96
N SER A 111 2.94 5.01 -10.01
CA SER A 111 3.75 5.43 -8.88
C SER A 111 3.34 6.83 -8.47
N VAL A 112 3.19 7.08 -7.17
CA VAL A 112 2.84 8.40 -6.63
C VAL A 112 3.96 8.93 -5.75
N ASN A 113 4.09 10.24 -5.70
CA ASN A 113 5.05 10.87 -4.79
C ASN A 113 4.55 10.74 -3.33
N LYS A 114 5.47 10.49 -2.40
CA LYS A 114 5.22 10.55 -0.95
C LYS A 114 4.56 11.86 -0.50
N GLU A 115 4.74 12.97 -1.22
CA GLU A 115 4.03 14.23 -0.98
C GLU A 115 2.53 14.09 -1.22
N GLN A 116 2.11 13.49 -2.35
CA GLN A 116 0.68 13.27 -2.64
C GLN A 116 0.03 12.37 -1.59
N TRP A 117 0.74 11.32 -1.16
CA TRP A 117 0.29 10.48 -0.05
C TRP A 117 0.15 11.29 1.26
N ARG A 118 1.13 12.17 1.54
CA ARG A 118 1.14 13.00 2.74
C ARG A 118 0.01 14.02 2.75
N ASP A 119 -0.33 14.61 1.61
CA ASP A 119 -1.44 15.56 1.51
C ASP A 119 -2.75 14.90 1.91
N LEU A 120 -3.00 13.67 1.44
CA LEU A 120 -4.15 12.87 1.86
C LEU A 120 -4.14 12.56 3.37
N VAL A 121 -2.96 12.21 3.92
CA VAL A 121 -2.77 11.99 5.36
C VAL A 121 -3.08 13.25 6.17
N ASN A 122 -2.68 14.42 5.69
CA ASN A 122 -2.83 15.69 6.39
C ASN A 122 -4.29 16.16 6.47
N CYS A 123 -5.21 15.59 5.69
CA CYS A 123 -6.63 15.90 5.77
C CYS A 123 -7.31 15.31 7.03
N PHE A 124 -6.72 14.29 7.67
CA PHE A 124 -7.32 13.64 8.83
C PHE A 124 -7.32 14.58 10.06
N PRO A 125 -8.42 14.65 10.82
CA PRO A 125 -8.49 15.45 12.04
C PRO A 125 -7.56 14.87 13.11
N GLU A 126 -6.96 15.73 13.95
CA GLU A 126 -6.04 15.32 15.02
C GLU A 126 -6.64 14.29 16.01
N SER A 127 -7.97 14.29 16.14
CA SER A 127 -8.71 13.32 16.96
C SER A 127 -8.74 11.90 16.39
N PHE A 128 -8.25 11.70 15.16
CA PHE A 128 -8.20 10.42 14.46
C PHE A 128 -6.77 10.09 14.07
N LYS A 129 -6.20 9.05 14.70
CA LYS A 129 -4.79 8.73 14.52
C LYS A 129 -4.57 7.94 13.24
N LEU A 130 -3.78 8.49 12.32
CA LEU A 130 -3.30 7.76 11.15
C LEU A 130 -1.88 7.24 11.37
N SER A 131 -1.60 6.01 10.94
CA SER A 131 -0.25 5.45 10.91
C SER A 131 -0.03 4.66 9.63
N PHE A 132 1.16 4.77 9.05
CA PHE A 132 1.59 4.03 7.87
C PHE A 132 2.77 3.13 8.23
N GLU A 133 2.68 1.86 7.90
CA GLU A 133 3.68 0.84 8.19
C GLU A 133 4.06 0.12 6.88
N LYS A 134 5.28 0.37 6.37
CA LYS A 134 5.86 -0.47 5.32
C LYS A 134 6.22 -1.82 5.94
N ILE A 135 5.69 -2.88 5.35
CA ILE A 135 5.91 -4.26 5.78
C ILE A 135 7.07 -4.82 4.96
N GLU A 136 8.12 -5.20 5.66
CA GLU A 136 9.24 -5.95 5.10
C GLU A 136 9.08 -7.40 5.54
N ILE A 137 8.77 -8.28 4.58
CA ILE A 137 8.80 -9.72 4.80
C ILE A 137 9.96 -10.23 3.95
N CYS A 138 11.03 -10.65 4.62
CA CYS A 138 12.08 -11.42 3.97
C CYS A 138 11.45 -12.73 3.49
N GLU A 139 11.07 -12.79 2.21
CA GLU A 139 10.80 -14.06 1.57
C GLU A 139 12.13 -14.82 1.41
N PRO A 140 12.14 -16.14 1.57
CA PRO A 140 13.35 -16.93 1.37
C PRO A 140 13.76 -16.85 -0.11
N SER A 141 14.74 -15.99 -0.41
CA SER A 141 15.69 -16.00 -1.54
C SER A 141 15.21 -16.52 -2.92
N SER A 142 13.92 -16.38 -3.22
CA SER A 142 13.32 -16.78 -4.50
C SER A 142 13.14 -15.60 -5.46
N VAL A 143 13.50 -14.38 -5.05
CA VAL A 143 13.62 -13.17 -5.89
C VAL A 143 14.85 -13.23 -6.81
N ASN A 144 15.28 -14.43 -7.23
CA ASN A 144 16.46 -14.60 -8.08
C ASN A 144 16.15 -14.63 -9.57
N ASN A 145 14.89 -14.50 -10.02
CA ASN A 145 14.57 -14.45 -11.44
C ASN A 145 13.34 -13.58 -11.72
N ILE A 146 13.49 -12.27 -11.61
CA ILE A 146 12.64 -11.35 -12.40
C ILE A 146 13.24 -11.41 -13.82
N PRO A 147 12.58 -12.05 -14.82
CA PRO A 147 13.11 -12.07 -16.17
C PRO A 147 13.30 -10.64 -16.68
N MET A 148 14.55 -10.31 -17.05
CA MET A 148 14.97 -9.07 -17.71
C MET A 148 14.40 -8.96 -19.14
N ASN A 149 13.08 -9.03 -19.29
CA ASN A 149 12.39 -8.65 -20.51
C ASN A 149 11.36 -7.56 -20.17
N LEU A 150 11.84 -6.49 -19.54
CA LEU A 150 11.20 -5.19 -19.62
C LEU A 150 11.29 -4.75 -21.09
N LYS A 151 10.34 -5.19 -21.92
CA LYS A 151 10.11 -4.53 -23.19
C LYS A 151 9.79 -3.09 -22.83
N SER A 152 10.69 -2.19 -23.22
CA SER A 152 10.51 -0.75 -23.21
C SER A 152 9.08 -0.42 -23.68
N SER A 153 8.17 -0.27 -22.71
CA SER A 153 6.83 0.23 -22.96
C SER A 153 6.96 1.73 -23.11
N ALA A 154 6.40 2.26 -24.18
CA ALA A 154 6.50 3.67 -24.56
C ALA A 154 5.99 4.65 -23.48
N HIS A 155 5.35 4.16 -22.41
CA HIS A 155 4.89 4.97 -21.28
C HIS A 155 6.01 5.62 -20.46
N TYR A 156 7.20 5.04 -20.39
CA TYR A 156 8.33 5.65 -19.67
C TYR A 156 8.94 6.87 -20.38
N SER A 157 8.55 7.14 -21.63
CA SER A 157 9.02 8.33 -22.37
C SER A 157 8.22 9.59 -22.04
N LEU A 158 7.05 9.47 -21.39
CA LEU A 158 6.17 10.61 -21.12
C LEU A 158 6.59 11.43 -19.89
N LEU A 159 7.36 10.85 -18.95
CA LEU A 159 7.90 11.61 -17.81
C LEU A 159 9.10 12.50 -18.16
N LYS A 160 9.58 12.49 -19.41
CA LYS A 160 10.67 13.37 -19.89
C LYS A 160 10.20 14.56 -20.74
N GLN A 161 8.90 14.73 -20.99
CA GLN A 161 8.42 15.79 -21.91
C GLN A 161 7.63 16.93 -21.25
N THR A 162 7.50 16.94 -19.93
CA THR A 162 6.99 18.12 -19.20
C THR A 162 7.96 18.52 -18.10
N ALA A 163 9.07 19.12 -18.53
CA ALA A 163 9.94 19.98 -17.72
C ALA A 163 10.18 21.27 -18.51
#